data_AF-A0A068LCM3-F1
#
_entry.id   AF-A0A068LCM3-F1
#
_cell.length_a   1.000
_cell.length_b   1.000
_cell.length_c   1.000
_cell.angle_alpha   90.00
_cell.angle_beta   90.00
_cell.angle_gamma   90.00
#
_symmetry.space_group_name_H-M   'P 1'
#
loop_
_entity.id
_entity.type
_entity.pdbx_description
1 polymer ?
#
loop_
_entity_poly.entity_id
_entity_poly.type
_entity_poly.pdbx_seq_one_letter_code
_entity_poly.pdbx_strand_id
1 'polypeptide(L)' 'YRPVDQYSNQNNFVHDCVNITVKEHTVTTTTKGENFTETDIKMMERVVEQMCITQYQRESQAYYQRGAS' A
#
# COMPACT_ATOMS: atom_id res chain seq x y z
N TYR A 1 -3.81 -4.30 3.11
CA TYR A 1 -2.66 -4.47 4.03
C TYR A 1 -3.20 -4.67 5.45
N ARG A 2 -2.40 -5.22 6.37
CA ARG A 2 -2.78 -5.42 7.78
C ARG A 2 -2.50 -4.15 8.63
N PRO A 3 -3.02 -4.04 9.85
CA PRO A 3 -2.61 -2.97 10.77
C PRO A 3 -1.09 -2.92 10.97
N VAL A 4 -0.52 -1.72 11.17
CA VAL A 4 0.93 -1.51 11.25
C VAL A 4 1.60 -2.29 12.38
N ASP A 5 0.89 -2.52 13.49
CA ASP A 5 1.36 -3.29 14.65
C ASP A 5 1.57 -4.78 14.33
N GLN A 6 0.98 -5.28 13.24
CA GLN A 6 1.16 -6.65 12.78
C GLN A 6 2.38 -6.82 11.87
N TYR A 7 3.09 -5.73 11.53
CA TYR A 7 4.30 -5.77 10.73
C TYR A 7 5.53 -5.50 11.58
N SER A 8 6.55 -6.35 11.43
CA SER A 8 7.81 -6.20 12.15
C SER A 8 8.63 -4.97 11.73
N ASN A 9 8.39 -4.44 10.54
CA ASN A 9 9.07 -3.25 10.01
C ASN A 9 8.28 -2.60 8.87
N GLN A 10 8.67 -1.36 8.53
CA GLN A 10 8.09 -0.57 7.43
C GLN A 10 8.19 -1.28 6.08
N ASN A 11 9.31 -1.92 5.75
CA ASN A 11 9.52 -2.53 4.43
C ASN A 11 8.49 -3.63 4.15
N ASN A 12 8.22 -4.48 5.14
CA ASN A 12 7.22 -5.55 5.03
C ASN A 12 5.82 -4.96 4.82
N PHE A 13 5.46 -3.90 5.54
CA PHE A 13 4.20 -3.19 5.35
C PHE A 13 4.09 -2.62 3.93
N VAL A 14 5.12 -1.89 3.47
CA VAL A 14 5.11 -1.22 2.18
C VAL A 14 5.01 -2.24 1.05
N HIS A 15 5.76 -3.34 1.12
CA HIS A 15 5.72 -4.41 0.11
C HIS A 15 4.32 -5.03 -0.01
N ASP A 16 3.71 -5.41 1.11
CA ASP A 16 2.35 -5.96 1.12
C ASP A 16 1.31 -4.93 0.63
N CYS A 17 1.46 -3.68 1.08
CA CYS A 17 0.56 -2.60 0.69
C CYS A 17 0.62 -2.35 -0.81
N VAL A 18 1.80 -2.35 -1.42
CA VAL A 18 1.97 -2.24 -2.88
C VAL A 18 1.34 -3.43 -3.59
N ASN A 19 1.70 -4.66 -3.21
CA ASN A 19 1.20 -5.87 -3.86
C ASN A 19 -0.33 -5.96 -3.83
N ILE A 20 -0.94 -5.68 -2.67
CA ILE A 20 -2.40 -5.73 -2.52
C ILE A 20 -3.04 -4.61 -3.34
N THR A 21 -2.56 -3.37 -3.21
CA THR A 21 -3.20 -2.22 -3.85
C THR A 21 -3.10 -2.31 -5.38
N VAL A 22 -1.93 -2.66 -5.91
CA VAL A 22 -1.74 -2.85 -7.36
C VAL A 22 -2.63 -3.97 -7.86
N LYS A 23 -2.65 -5.13 -7.18
CA LYS A 23 -3.51 -6.25 -7.58
C LYS A 23 -5.00 -5.89 -7.58
N GLU A 24 -5.50 -5.30 -6.50
CA GLU A 24 -6.91 -4.90 -6.38
C GLU A 24 -7.28 -3.85 -7.43
N HIS A 25 -6.41 -2.87 -7.67
CA HIS A 25 -6.63 -1.85 -8.69
C HIS A 25 -6.62 -2.45 -10.10
N THR A 26 -5.66 -3.33 -10.42
CA THR A 26 -5.61 -4.06 -11.69
C THR A 26 -6.88 -4.88 -11.92
N VAL A 27 -7.33 -5.67 -10.92
CA VAL A 27 -8.57 -6.46 -11.02
C VAL A 27 -9.80 -5.56 -11.19
N THR A 28 -9.90 -4.48 -10.42
CA THR A 28 -11.05 -3.57 -10.47
C THR A 28 -11.14 -2.83 -11.81
N THR A 29 -10.01 -2.47 -12.41
CA THR A 29 -9.99 -1.76 -13.69
C THR A 29 -10.20 -2.72 -14.86
N THR A 30 -9.60 -3.92 -14.82
CA THR A 30 -9.81 -4.96 -15.85
C THR A 30 -11.25 -5.47 -15.90
N THR A 31 -11.93 -5.54 -14.76
CA THR A 31 -13.37 -5.87 -14.71
C THR A 31 -14.26 -4.78 -15.33
N LYS A 32 -13.76 -3.55 -15.51
CA LYS A 32 -14.43 -2.45 -16.25
C LYS A 32 -14.11 -2.45 -17.76
N GLY A 33 -13.30 -3.40 -18.23
CA GLY A 33 -12.89 -3.50 -19.64
C GLY A 33 -11.70 -2.61 -20.01
N GLU A 34 -11.08 -1.94 -19.05
CA GLU A 34 -9.83 -1.21 -19.22
C GLU A 34 -8.63 -2.17 -19.04
N ASN A 35 -7.48 -1.88 -19.63
CA ASN A 35 -6.28 -2.71 -19.47
C ASN A 35 -5.06 -1.84 -19.16
N PHE A 36 -4.12 -2.40 -18.40
CA PHE A 36 -2.88 -1.72 -18.04
C PHE A 36 -1.74 -2.24 -18.91
N THR A 37 -0.93 -1.32 -19.42
CA THR A 37 0.37 -1.68 -19.99
C THR A 37 1.39 -1.93 -18.89
N GLU A 38 2.52 -2.56 -19.23
CA GLU A 38 3.61 -2.78 -18.27
C GLU A 38 4.13 -1.45 -17.69
N THR A 39 4.13 -0.38 -18.48
CA THR A 39 4.52 0.97 -18.06
C THR A 39 3.53 1.51 -17.02
N ASP A 40 2.23 1.30 -17.22
CA ASP A 40 1.20 1.76 -16.28
C ASP A 40 1.34 1.04 -14.94
N ILE A 41 1.59 -0.28 -14.97
CA ILE A 41 1.81 -1.05 -13.74
C ILE A 41 3.07 -0.56 -13.03
N LYS A 42 4.20 -0.38 -13.73
CA LYS A 42 5.43 0.14 -13.13
C LYS A 42 5.26 1.55 -12.55
N MET A 43 4.51 2.42 -13.23
CA MET A 43 4.21 3.76 -12.71
C MET A 43 3.33 3.68 -11.47
N MET A 44 2.31 2.82 -11.50
CA MET A 44 1.39 2.58 -10.39
C MET A 44 2.12 2.02 -9.18
N GLU A 45 3.01 1.04 -9.34
CA GLU A 45 3.85 0.51 -8.27
C GLU A 45 4.62 1.62 -7.56
N ARG A 46 5.24 2.55 -8.31
CA ARG A 46 5.98 3.68 -7.73
C ARG A 46 5.10 4.67 -6.97
N VAL A 47 3.93 4.99 -7.52
CA VAL A 47 2.97 5.90 -6.86
C VAL A 47 2.42 5.25 -5.59
N VAL A 48 2.04 3.99 -5.67
CA VAL A 48 1.52 3.21 -4.54
C VAL A 48 2.59 3.00 -3.48
N GLU A 49 3.85 2.79 -3.85
CA GLU A 49 4.97 2.67 -2.90
C GLU A 49 5.07 3.92 -2.01
N GLN A 50 5.05 5.12 -2.60
CA GLN A 50 5.08 6.39 -1.84
C GLN A 50 3.82 6.59 -0.98
N MET A 51 2.66 6.20 -1.51
CA MET A 51 1.40 6.23 -0.76
C MET A 51 1.47 5.30 0.48
N CYS A 52 1.99 4.08 0.31
CA CYS A 52 2.14 3.10 1.38
C CYS A 52 3.15 3.54 2.44
N ILE A 53 4.26 4.18 2.05
CA ILE A 53 5.21 4.77 3.01
C ILE A 53 4.53 5.85 3.87
N THR A 54 3.77 6.74 3.22
CA THR A 54 3.03 7.80 3.92
C THR A 54 1.97 7.23 4.85
N GLN A 55 1.27 6.18 4.41
CA GLN A 55 0.26 5.49 5.22
C GLN A 55 0.89 4.84 6.46
N TYR A 56 2.03 4.14 6.30
CA TYR A 56 2.75 3.55 7.44
C TYR A 56 3.12 4.60 8.49
N GLN A 57 3.63 5.75 8.07
CA GLN A 57 4.02 6.83 8.98
C GLN A 57 2.81 7.36 9.77
N ARG A 58 1.67 7.58 9.10
CA ARG A 58 0.43 8.05 9.74
C ARG A 58 -0.11 7.05 10.75
N GLU A 59 -0.23 5.78 10.34
CA GLU A 59 -0.77 4.72 11.19
C GLU A 59 0.17 4.41 12.37
N SER A 60 1.48 4.43 12.14
CA SER A 60 2.50 4.27 13.18
C SER A 60 2.42 5.41 14.21
N GLN A 61 2.32 6.67 13.74
CA GLN A 61 2.13 7.81 14.62
C GLN A 61 0.84 7.67 15.46
N ALA A 62 -0.27 7.26 14.85
CA ALA A 62 -1.52 7.04 15.55
C ALA A 62 -1.42 5.89 16.58
N TYR A 63 -0.70 4.81 16.26
CA TYR A 63 -0.42 3.72 17.18
C TYR A 63 0.38 4.18 18.40
N TYR A 64 1.48 4.93 18.18
CA TYR A 64 2.28 5.49 19.27
C TYR A 64 1.47 6.46 20.16
N GLN A 65 0.61 7.29 19.57
CA GLN A 65 -0.26 8.19 20.35
C GLN A 65 -1.26 7.43 21.23
N ARG A 66 -1.80 6.30 20.76
CA ARG A 66 -2.72 5.45 21.54
C ARG A 66 -2.01 4.65 22.64
N GLY A 67 -0.77 4.22 22.40
CA GLY A 67 0.03 3.49 23.39
C GLY A 67 0.70 4.37 24.45
N ALA A 68 0.76 5.68 24.23
CA ALA A 68 1.28 6.67 25.17
C ALA A 68 0.22 7.23 26.15
N SER A 69 -0.99 6.67 26.15
CA SER A 69 -2.11 7.03 27.05
C SER A 69 -2.19 6.12 28.27
#